data_AF-A0A1P8WXJ8-F1
#
_entry.id   AF-A0A1P8WXJ8-F1
#
_cell.length_a   1.000
_cell.length_b   1.000
_cell.length_c   1.000
_cell.angle_alpha   90.00
_cell.angle_beta   90.00
_cell.angle_gamma   90.00
#
_symmetry.space_group_name_H-M   'P 1'
#
loop_
_entity.id
_entity.type
_entity.pdbx_description
1 polymer ?
#
loop_
_entity_poly.entity_id
_entity_poly.type
_entity_poly.pdbx_seq_one_letter_code
_entity_poly.pdbx_strand_id
1 'polypeptide(L)'
;MDRTKASAEQQDGDADRIIADELARLLDSPLFVRSPVLTRLLQYLVDHRLQGNRTAPKAYAIATEALGRSSDFDPAVDSYPRVMVGRLRNLLDRYYAETPWLHRLRVPQGSYEIVVQHRAAPPAARGADAGETAREGHPAAEAGATAPGGVTPVPPSTARPASAPRRRGVLLWLGFAAALALAAFAGWWFAHSDRPLLGGDSVPMPTLELSAPASGDSGPSRAMARGLDGKLRDGFRRFELVQLLASRPAGATGPRQRADYRLDALLVRRLEGGAVDVTLVLNRVADERAIWSQQIRVAADDIPEFTGLEPAIAQIAGDYGVIVRDQLQRQPDNYATGFPCLAQFNRLRQMRNPAAAARVDRCLRATIDDMPQDPVPLNALSLLRFGDWQQRRATAEGKEAYAEGQELARRAYSVGPNSAAGLFAMSRAHFYGGDCQRGIGQGGAALALNPYDADLTGFFGLFNTACGRTAEGEALLTRSVMLDNSHAGVPAVTLAFLHSQRGDQAEALALLDRMPSPSNLEPQYLMVRSVVLARMGEVDQARGLWRRLLDYTGQPANAPPETVLRQFMITPAVIARASIALRESGVVGPRPAIAKTTD
;
A
#
# COMPACT_ATOMS: atom_id res chain seq x y z
N MET A 1 8.12 47.35 -4.78
CA MET A 1 8.54 45.94 -5.00
C MET A 1 9.78 45.54 -4.19
N ASP A 2 10.61 46.48 -3.71
CA ASP A 2 11.86 46.12 -2.98
C ASP A 2 11.70 45.31 -1.69
N ARG A 3 10.74 45.65 -0.80
CA ARG A 3 10.62 44.98 0.51
C ARG A 3 10.41 43.47 0.41
N THR A 4 9.68 43.00 -0.61
CA THR A 4 9.45 41.56 -0.83
C THR A 4 10.72 40.86 -1.31
N LYS A 5 11.54 41.54 -2.13
CA LYS A 5 12.81 40.98 -2.62
C LYS A 5 13.86 40.92 -1.51
N ALA A 6 14.01 42.00 -0.75
CA ALA A 6 14.90 42.05 0.41
C ALA A 6 14.52 41.00 1.47
N SER A 7 13.23 40.79 1.74
CA SER A 7 12.79 39.75 2.68
C SER A 7 13.04 38.32 2.18
N ALA A 8 13.02 38.09 0.86
CA ALA A 8 13.35 36.78 0.29
C ALA A 8 14.87 36.53 0.31
N GLU A 9 15.67 37.50 -0.12
CA GLU A 9 17.14 37.44 -0.09
C GLU A 9 17.67 37.25 1.34
N GLN A 10 17.02 37.85 2.34
CA GLN A 10 17.39 37.70 3.74
C GLN A 10 16.95 36.35 4.34
N GLN A 11 15.80 35.80 3.92
CA GLN A 11 15.38 34.43 4.29
C GLN A 11 16.26 33.35 3.66
N ASP A 12 16.71 33.55 2.42
CA ASP A 12 17.64 32.65 1.74
C ASP A 12 19.01 32.64 2.44
N GLY A 13 19.55 33.81 2.83
CA GLY A 13 20.82 33.90 3.56
C GLY A 13 20.80 33.21 4.92
N ASP A 14 19.68 33.27 5.66
CA ASP A 14 19.52 32.53 6.91
C ASP A 14 19.40 31.01 6.69
N ALA A 15 18.70 30.58 5.63
CA ALA A 15 18.60 29.17 5.28
C ALA A 15 19.98 28.58 4.88
N ASP A 16 20.76 29.29 4.09
CA ASP A 16 22.08 28.85 3.63
C ASP A 16 23.08 28.73 4.79
N ARG A 17 23.03 29.63 5.77
CA ARG A 17 23.77 29.52 7.03
C ARG A 17 23.37 28.28 7.83
N ILE A 18 22.07 28.03 8.01
CA ILE A 18 21.58 26.83 8.71
C ILE A 18 22.03 25.55 7.99
N ILE A 19 22.08 25.56 6.65
CA ILE A 19 22.56 24.42 5.86
C ILE A 19 24.04 24.12 6.16
N ALA A 20 24.90 25.14 6.22
CA ALA A 20 26.31 24.97 6.57
C ALA A 20 26.51 24.48 8.01
N ASP A 21 25.78 25.05 8.97
CA ASP A 21 25.88 24.71 10.40
C ASP A 21 25.38 23.29 10.71
N GLU A 22 24.35 22.81 10.00
CA GLU A 22 23.88 21.42 10.08
C GLU A 22 24.84 20.46 9.36
N LEU A 23 25.40 20.84 8.20
CA LEU A 23 26.38 20.01 7.50
C LEU A 23 27.59 19.72 8.39
N ALA A 24 28.18 20.73 9.03
CA ALA A 24 29.34 20.54 9.92
C ALA A 24 29.06 19.51 11.04
N ARG A 25 27.91 19.65 11.72
CA ARG A 25 27.47 18.71 12.78
C ARG A 25 27.16 17.31 12.28
N LEU A 26 26.67 17.17 11.05
CA LEU A 26 26.46 15.88 10.42
C LEU A 26 27.79 15.21 10.09
N LEU A 27 28.75 15.94 9.53
CA LEU A 27 30.07 15.41 9.14
C LEU A 27 30.89 14.88 10.33
N ASP A 28 30.85 15.58 11.46
CA ASP A 28 31.52 15.15 12.70
C ASP A 28 30.83 13.96 13.40
N SER A 29 29.63 13.58 12.96
CA SER A 29 28.87 12.51 13.61
C SER A 29 29.44 11.11 13.32
N PRO A 30 29.43 10.18 14.29
CA PRO A 30 29.91 8.81 14.09
C PRO A 30 29.20 8.05 12.94
N LEU A 31 27.97 8.45 12.59
CA LEU A 31 27.20 7.86 11.49
C LEU A 31 27.76 8.22 10.11
N PHE A 32 28.20 9.47 9.92
CA PHE A 32 28.74 9.95 8.66
C PHE A 32 30.25 9.70 8.54
N VAL A 33 31.02 9.79 9.63
CA VAL A 33 32.44 9.37 9.65
C VAL A 33 32.60 7.91 9.19
N ARG A 34 31.65 7.03 9.57
CA ARG A 34 31.62 5.62 9.14
C ARG A 34 31.07 5.40 7.72
N SER A 35 30.63 6.45 7.01
CA SER A 35 29.93 6.35 5.73
C SER A 35 30.52 7.25 4.62
N PRO A 36 31.80 7.12 4.22
CA PRO A 36 32.49 8.08 3.34
C PRO A 36 31.77 8.41 2.02
N VAL A 37 31.06 7.44 1.42
CA VAL A 37 30.32 7.67 0.16
C VAL A 37 29.06 8.52 0.38
N LEU A 38 28.37 8.37 1.52
CA LEU A 38 27.19 9.17 1.87
C LEU A 38 27.59 10.57 2.34
N THR A 39 28.76 10.69 2.97
CA THR A 39 29.41 11.96 3.33
C THR A 39 29.72 12.80 2.10
N ARG A 40 30.43 12.25 1.10
CA ARG A 40 30.69 12.95 -0.17
C ARG A 40 29.40 13.33 -0.91
N LEU A 41 28.40 12.46 -0.89
CA LEU A 41 27.09 12.74 -1.48
C LEU A 41 26.36 13.89 -0.77
N LEU A 42 26.37 13.92 0.57
CA LEU A 42 25.76 15.01 1.32
C LEU A 42 26.47 16.34 1.07
N GLN A 43 27.80 16.36 1.11
CA GLN A 43 28.63 17.53 0.80
C GLN A 43 28.27 18.08 -0.58
N TYR A 44 28.32 17.24 -1.63
CA TYR A 44 27.98 17.65 -2.99
C TYR A 44 26.58 18.26 -3.12
N LEU A 45 25.55 17.67 -2.48
CA LEU A 45 24.18 18.22 -2.54
C LEU A 45 24.03 19.54 -1.76
N VAL A 46 24.80 19.73 -0.68
CA VAL A 46 24.85 20.99 0.06
C VAL A 46 25.61 22.06 -0.72
N ASP A 47 26.80 21.74 -1.22
CA ASP A 47 27.63 22.65 -2.01
C ASP A 47 26.87 23.15 -3.25
N HIS A 48 26.17 22.26 -3.94
CA HIS A 48 25.31 22.62 -5.08
C HIS A 48 24.16 23.56 -4.67
N ARG A 49 23.61 23.43 -3.46
CA ARG A 49 22.57 24.33 -2.95
C ARG A 49 23.14 25.69 -2.51
N LEU A 50 24.34 25.72 -1.95
CA LEU A 50 25.03 26.94 -1.49
C LEU A 50 25.66 27.75 -2.64
N GLN A 51 26.02 27.11 -3.75
CA GLN A 51 26.52 27.78 -4.97
C GLN A 51 25.43 28.51 -5.78
N GLY A 52 24.22 28.67 -5.23
CA GLY A 52 23.11 29.40 -5.85
C GLY A 52 22.26 28.59 -6.85
N ASN A 53 22.62 27.35 -7.17
CA ASN A 53 21.82 26.48 -8.03
C ASN A 53 20.63 25.89 -7.26
N ARG A 54 19.51 26.63 -7.26
CA ARG A 54 18.23 26.24 -6.62
C ARG A 54 17.52 25.07 -7.30
N THR A 55 17.95 24.64 -8.49
CA THR A 55 17.43 23.42 -9.14
C THR A 55 18.23 22.20 -8.72
N ALA A 56 17.57 21.15 -8.25
CA ALA A 56 18.22 19.91 -7.84
C ALA A 56 19.19 19.35 -8.91
N PRO A 57 20.40 18.88 -8.53
CA PRO A 57 21.34 18.28 -9.49
C PRO A 57 20.74 17.03 -10.13
N LYS A 58 21.00 16.81 -11.42
CA LYS A 58 20.47 15.64 -12.14
C LYS A 58 21.16 14.36 -11.67
N ALA A 59 20.46 13.23 -11.80
CA ALA A 59 20.97 11.90 -11.40
C ALA A 59 22.33 11.54 -12.05
N TYR A 60 22.56 12.00 -13.28
CA TYR A 60 23.84 11.86 -13.99
C TYR A 60 24.99 12.60 -13.28
N ALA A 61 24.81 13.89 -12.98
CA ALA A 61 25.81 14.72 -12.30
C ALA A 61 26.18 14.15 -10.92
N ILE A 62 25.18 13.71 -10.15
CA ILE A 62 25.39 13.01 -8.87
C ILE A 62 26.22 11.72 -9.07
N ALA A 63 25.99 10.98 -10.15
CA ALA A 63 26.73 9.76 -10.45
C ALA A 63 28.21 10.06 -10.72
N THR A 64 28.50 11.02 -11.59
CA THR A 64 29.85 11.32 -12.07
C THR A 64 30.66 12.14 -11.06
N GLU A 65 30.06 13.18 -10.48
CA GLU A 65 30.79 14.19 -9.68
C GLU A 65 30.85 13.80 -8.19
N ALA A 66 29.76 13.27 -7.61
CA ALA A 66 29.71 12.93 -6.18
C ALA A 66 30.06 11.46 -5.89
N LEU A 67 29.63 10.56 -6.77
CA LEU A 67 29.70 9.10 -6.57
C LEU A 67 30.83 8.42 -7.36
N GLY A 68 31.53 9.13 -8.25
CA GLY A 68 32.69 8.64 -8.99
C GLY A 68 32.40 7.58 -10.05
N ARG A 69 31.23 7.66 -10.71
CA ARG A 69 30.92 6.87 -11.91
C ARG A 69 31.57 7.49 -13.15
N SER A 70 31.80 6.66 -14.15
CA SER A 70 32.32 7.06 -15.46
C SER A 70 31.29 7.85 -16.27
N SER A 71 31.73 8.61 -17.27
CA SER A 71 30.90 9.50 -18.10
C SER A 71 29.98 8.77 -19.09
N ASP A 72 30.11 7.46 -19.23
CA ASP A 72 29.18 6.57 -19.95
C ASP A 72 27.98 6.13 -19.10
N PHE A 73 27.84 6.65 -17.88
CA PHE A 73 26.72 6.35 -16.98
C PHE A 73 25.35 6.75 -17.56
N ASP A 74 24.45 5.79 -17.74
CA ASP A 74 23.05 6.02 -18.09
C ASP A 74 22.14 5.97 -16.83
N PRO A 75 21.52 7.11 -16.42
CA PRO A 75 20.59 7.15 -15.30
C PRO A 75 19.31 6.34 -15.48
N ALA A 76 18.93 5.96 -16.71
CA ALA A 76 17.77 5.12 -16.98
C ALA A 76 18.04 3.66 -16.59
N VAL A 77 19.22 3.15 -16.93
CA VAL A 77 19.64 1.76 -16.73
C VAL A 77 20.23 1.51 -15.34
N ASP A 78 21.12 2.38 -14.84
CA ASP A 78 21.69 2.25 -13.49
C ASP A 78 20.94 3.13 -12.46
N SER A 79 20.50 2.49 -11.38
CA SER A 79 19.79 3.13 -10.27
C SER A 79 20.72 3.60 -9.14
N TYR A 80 22.04 3.42 -9.26
CA TYR A 80 23.01 3.67 -8.19
C TYR A 80 22.88 5.04 -7.50
N PRO A 81 22.74 6.20 -8.21
CA PRO A 81 22.53 7.49 -7.55
C PRO A 81 21.20 7.55 -6.79
N ARG A 82 20.13 6.98 -7.36
CA ARG A 82 18.80 6.89 -6.72
C ARG A 82 18.87 6.09 -5.42
N VAL A 83 19.59 4.96 -5.43
CA VAL A 83 19.83 4.11 -4.25
C VAL A 83 20.68 4.82 -3.20
N MET A 84 21.76 5.48 -3.59
CA MET A 84 22.66 6.17 -2.65
C MET A 84 21.99 7.39 -2.00
N VAL A 85 21.18 8.16 -2.72
CA VAL A 85 20.37 9.24 -2.11
C VAL A 85 19.27 8.65 -1.21
N GLY A 86 18.69 7.50 -1.56
CA GLY A 86 17.80 6.76 -0.65
C GLY A 86 18.47 6.38 0.67
N ARG A 87 19.73 5.91 0.62
CA ARG A 87 20.54 5.61 1.81
C ARG A 87 20.91 6.87 2.60
N LEU A 88 21.18 7.99 1.94
CA LEU A 88 21.44 9.28 2.60
C LEU A 88 20.22 9.77 3.39
N ARG A 89 19.01 9.70 2.81
CA ARG A 89 17.76 10.02 3.54
C ARG A 89 17.64 9.23 4.84
N ASN A 90 17.83 7.91 4.75
CA ASN A 90 17.77 7.02 5.92
C ASN A 90 18.86 7.32 6.97
N LEU A 91 20.04 7.81 6.56
CA LEU A 91 21.12 8.18 7.49
C LEU A 91 20.83 9.50 8.21
N LEU A 92 20.30 10.50 7.48
CA LEU A 92 19.81 11.76 8.05
C LEU A 92 18.66 11.51 9.04
N ASP A 93 17.66 10.71 8.67
CA ASP A 93 16.52 10.42 9.56
C ASP A 93 16.94 9.68 10.84
N ARG A 94 17.97 8.81 10.79
CA ARG A 94 18.55 8.20 12.00
C ARG A 94 19.26 9.23 12.89
N TYR A 95 20.14 10.05 12.31
CA TYR A 95 20.85 11.09 13.06
C TYR A 95 19.89 12.04 13.79
N TYR A 96 18.85 12.51 13.11
CA TYR A 96 17.83 13.41 13.66
C TYR A 96 16.72 12.72 14.48
N ALA A 97 16.76 11.39 14.63
CA ALA A 97 15.95 10.66 15.60
C ALA A 97 16.65 10.58 16.96
N GLU A 98 17.98 10.52 16.98
CA GLU A 98 18.81 10.39 18.18
C GLU A 98 19.32 11.77 18.68
N THR A 99 19.45 12.76 17.79
CA THR A 99 19.95 14.11 18.11
C THR A 99 18.79 15.11 18.20
N PRO A 100 18.62 15.86 19.31
CA PRO A 100 17.63 16.94 19.39
C PRO A 100 17.91 18.06 18.37
N TRP A 101 16.88 18.56 17.70
CA TRP A 101 17.02 19.54 16.61
C TRP A 101 15.90 20.59 16.58
N LEU A 102 16.30 21.82 16.23
CA LEU A 102 15.43 22.95 15.85
C LEU A 102 15.30 23.05 14.32
N HIS A 103 16.40 22.76 13.62
CA HIS A 103 16.50 22.70 12.17
C HIS A 103 17.06 21.33 11.79
N ARG A 104 16.65 20.77 10.65
CA ARG A 104 17.27 19.55 10.11
C ARG A 104 17.37 19.57 8.59
N LEU A 105 18.41 18.95 8.05
CA LEU A 105 18.53 18.73 6.61
C LEU A 105 17.68 17.54 6.17
N ARG A 106 17.00 17.70 5.03
CA ARG A 106 16.24 16.64 4.38
C ARG A 106 16.45 16.68 2.87
N VAL A 107 16.47 15.51 2.24
CA VAL A 107 16.31 15.37 0.78
C VAL A 107 14.90 14.85 0.49
N PRO A 108 13.98 15.62 -0.11
CA PRO A 108 12.62 15.16 -0.42
C PRO A 108 12.60 13.93 -1.35
N GLN A 109 11.56 13.11 -1.28
CA GLN A 109 11.41 11.97 -2.21
C GLN A 109 11.17 12.49 -3.63
N GLY A 110 11.84 11.89 -4.62
CA GLY A 110 11.77 12.34 -6.02
C GLY A 110 12.64 13.57 -6.35
N SER A 111 13.17 14.28 -5.35
CA SER A 111 14.12 15.37 -5.52
C SER A 111 15.55 14.96 -5.10
N TYR A 112 16.53 15.73 -5.54
CA TYR A 112 17.92 15.68 -5.07
C TYR A 112 18.34 16.98 -4.34
N GLU A 113 17.40 17.88 -4.08
CA GLU A 113 17.63 19.13 -3.36
C GLU A 113 17.76 18.91 -1.85
N ILE A 114 18.63 19.69 -1.19
CA ILE A 114 18.69 19.82 0.26
C ILE A 114 17.72 20.91 0.71
N VAL A 115 16.77 20.56 1.58
CA VAL A 115 15.84 21.50 2.20
C VAL A 115 15.99 21.50 3.72
N VAL A 116 15.82 22.68 4.34
CA VAL A 116 15.78 22.82 5.79
C VAL A 116 14.34 22.58 6.28
N GLN A 117 14.18 21.70 7.26
CA GLN A 117 12.93 21.57 8.01
C GLN A 117 13.09 22.21 9.38
N HIS A 118 12.17 23.12 9.73
CA HIS A 118 12.13 23.82 11.01
C HIS A 118 11.15 23.14 11.99
N ARG A 119 11.39 23.30 13.29
CA ARG A 119 10.50 22.90 14.39
C ARG A 119 10.49 23.98 15.47
N ALA A 120 9.33 24.23 16.08
CA ALA A 120 9.13 25.32 17.05
C ALA A 120 9.89 25.15 18.38
N ALA A 121 10.15 23.91 18.81
CA ALA A 121 11.02 23.58 19.95
C ALA A 121 11.56 22.15 19.80
N PRO A 122 12.81 21.85 20.21
CA PRO A 122 13.31 20.49 20.23
C PRO A 122 12.63 19.69 21.37
N PRO A 123 12.31 18.40 21.17
CA PRO A 123 11.83 17.56 22.27
C PRO A 123 12.93 17.43 23.33
N ALA A 124 12.54 17.44 24.61
CA ALA A 124 13.48 17.25 25.71
C ALA A 124 14.24 15.93 25.54
N ALA A 125 15.57 16.00 25.59
CA ALA A 125 16.40 14.81 25.65
C ALA A 125 16.02 14.01 26.90
N ARG A 126 15.86 12.68 26.77
CA ARG A 126 15.70 11.80 27.94
C ARG A 126 17.03 11.69 28.66
N GLY A 127 17.33 12.70 29.48
CA GLY A 127 18.34 12.59 30.53
C GLY A 127 17.93 11.48 31.50
N ALA A 128 18.90 10.70 31.94
CA ALA A 128 18.69 9.82 33.09
C ALA A 128 18.35 10.68 34.31
N ASP A 129 17.35 10.26 35.08
CA ASP A 129 17.07 10.84 36.39
C ASP A 129 17.12 9.75 37.47
N ALA A 130 17.57 10.14 38.65
CA ALA A 130 17.81 9.27 39.78
C ALA A 130 16.58 9.20 40.70
N GLY A 131 16.42 8.07 41.39
CA GLY A 131 15.42 7.89 42.44
C GLY A 131 16.08 7.27 43.67
N GLU A 132 16.41 8.11 44.64
CA GLU A 132 17.19 7.77 45.84
C GLU A 132 16.33 7.82 47.12
N THR A 133 16.41 6.78 47.96
CA THR A 133 16.12 6.83 49.41
C THR A 133 16.88 5.69 50.12
N ALA A 134 17.90 5.98 50.94
CA ALA A 134 17.84 6.06 52.42
C ALA A 134 17.88 4.68 53.15
N ARG A 135 18.59 4.45 54.27
CA ARG A 135 19.37 5.33 55.19
C ARG A 135 20.29 4.51 56.13
N GLU A 136 20.92 5.18 57.11
CA GLU A 136 21.75 4.68 58.25
C GLU A 136 23.25 4.41 57.91
N GLY A 137 24.24 4.78 58.76
CA GLY A 137 24.23 5.52 60.03
C GLY A 137 25.66 5.89 60.48
N HIS A 138 25.83 7.02 61.19
CA HIS A 138 27.11 7.61 61.68
C HIS A 138 27.68 6.83 62.90
N PRO A 139 28.91 7.07 63.46
CA PRO A 139 29.45 8.42 63.77
C PRO A 139 30.98 8.70 63.77
N ALA A 140 31.31 10.00 63.60
CA ALA A 140 32.31 10.84 64.32
C ALA A 140 33.82 10.43 64.36
N ALA A 141 34.80 11.35 64.53
CA ALA A 141 34.73 12.71 65.10
C ALA A 141 35.81 13.71 64.59
N GLU A 142 35.62 14.98 64.99
CA GLU A 142 36.62 16.03 65.30
C GLU A 142 37.46 16.75 64.21
N ALA A 143 36.87 17.85 63.71
CA ALA A 143 37.33 19.26 63.88
C ALA A 143 38.84 19.63 63.82
N GLY A 144 39.20 20.60 62.96
CA GLY A 144 40.53 21.24 63.00
C GLY A 144 40.86 22.26 61.90
N ALA A 145 40.22 23.45 61.95
CA ALA A 145 40.61 24.76 61.40
C ALA A 145 41.64 24.95 60.24
N THR A 146 41.22 25.80 59.29
CA THR A 146 42.01 26.81 58.50
C THR A 146 43.05 26.36 57.45
N ALA A 147 42.94 27.03 56.29
CA ALA A 147 43.83 26.92 55.12
C ALA A 147 44.76 28.16 55.02
N PRO A 148 45.55 28.37 53.94
CA PRO A 148 46.09 27.42 52.95
C PRO A 148 47.64 27.53 52.80
N GLY A 149 48.28 26.58 52.10
CA GLY A 149 49.64 26.83 51.59
C GLY A 149 50.41 25.64 51.02
N GLY A 150 50.66 25.67 49.70
CA GLY A 150 51.97 25.30 49.14
C GLY A 150 52.29 23.83 48.83
N VAL A 151 52.26 23.51 47.53
CA VAL A 151 53.30 22.76 46.77
C VAL A 151 53.73 21.33 47.21
N THR A 152 53.59 20.41 46.26
CA THR A 152 54.19 19.05 46.09
C THR A 152 55.69 18.93 46.47
N PRO A 153 56.30 17.72 46.72
CA PRO A 153 55.99 16.45 46.03
C PRO A 153 56.16 15.09 46.78
N VAL A 154 55.69 14.05 46.07
CA VAL A 154 56.10 12.61 46.00
C VAL A 154 57.59 12.36 46.38
N PRO A 155 57.95 11.29 47.14
CA PRO A 155 58.26 9.96 46.53
C PRO A 155 57.95 8.74 47.49
N PRO A 156 58.36 7.47 47.24
CA PRO A 156 57.49 6.31 47.49
C PRO A 156 58.08 5.30 48.51
N SER A 157 57.48 4.10 48.64
CA SER A 157 58.18 2.79 48.55
C SER A 157 57.36 1.62 49.14
N THR A 158 57.42 0.44 48.48
CA THR A 158 57.33 -0.96 49.03
C THR A 158 56.39 -1.27 50.21
N ALA A 159 55.51 -2.29 50.17
CA ALA A 159 55.87 -3.70 49.92
C ALA A 159 54.64 -4.63 49.78
N ARG A 160 54.86 -5.83 49.21
CA ARG A 160 54.02 -7.04 49.32
C ARG A 160 54.49 -7.87 50.54
N PRO A 161 53.72 -8.85 51.11
CA PRO A 161 52.89 -9.89 50.46
C PRO A 161 51.39 -9.82 50.91
N ALA A 162 50.50 -10.84 50.95
CA ALA A 162 50.59 -12.31 50.81
C ALA A 162 49.28 -12.99 50.31
N SER A 163 49.24 -14.33 50.42
CA SER A 163 48.13 -15.27 50.13
C SER A 163 47.13 -15.37 51.31
N ALA A 164 45.85 -15.81 51.24
CA ALA A 164 45.02 -16.66 50.35
C ALA A 164 43.52 -16.41 50.73
N PRO A 165 42.48 -17.28 50.50
CA PRO A 165 42.25 -18.35 49.51
C PRO A 165 40.86 -18.26 48.77
N ARG A 166 40.61 -19.23 47.86
CA ARG A 166 39.30 -19.73 47.32
C ARG A 166 38.03 -18.83 47.40
N ARG A 167 37.77 -18.04 46.34
CA ARG A 167 36.43 -17.46 46.01
C ARG A 167 35.64 -18.18 44.89
N ARG A 168 36.07 -19.38 44.45
CA ARG A 168 35.51 -20.04 43.24
C ARG A 168 34.06 -20.55 43.38
N GLY A 169 33.61 -20.95 44.57
CA GLY A 169 32.23 -21.44 44.77
C GLY A 169 31.16 -20.34 44.62
N VAL A 170 31.43 -19.15 45.18
CA VAL A 170 30.51 -18.01 45.14
C VAL A 170 30.36 -17.45 43.71
N LEU A 171 31.46 -17.40 42.95
CA LEU A 171 31.43 -16.95 41.55
C LEU A 171 30.60 -17.84 40.64
N LEU A 172 30.59 -19.17 40.87
CA LEU A 172 29.76 -20.10 40.10
C LEU A 172 28.26 -19.94 40.42
N TRP A 173 27.90 -19.76 41.69
CA TRP A 173 26.52 -19.48 42.10
C TRP A 173 26.00 -18.14 41.59
N LEU A 174 26.83 -17.08 41.62
CA LEU A 174 26.48 -15.79 41.03
C LEU A 174 26.31 -15.90 39.50
N GLY A 175 27.17 -16.66 38.82
CA GLY A 175 27.03 -16.92 37.38
C GLY A 175 25.74 -17.67 37.02
N PHE A 176 25.37 -18.69 37.81
CA PHE A 176 24.12 -19.43 37.60
C PHE A 176 22.88 -18.59 37.89
N ALA A 177 22.89 -17.80 38.97
CA ALA A 177 21.81 -16.87 39.29
C ALA A 177 21.64 -15.77 38.22
N ALA A 178 22.75 -15.23 37.69
CA ALA A 178 22.73 -14.28 36.58
C ALA A 178 22.20 -14.90 35.28
N ALA A 179 22.56 -16.15 34.98
CA ALA A 179 22.04 -16.88 33.81
C ALA A 179 20.55 -17.19 33.95
N LEU A 180 20.07 -17.56 35.14
CA LEU A 180 18.65 -17.74 35.44
C LEU A 180 17.88 -16.42 35.35
N ALA A 181 18.44 -15.32 35.86
CA ALA A 181 17.85 -13.99 35.72
C ALA A 181 17.80 -13.52 34.25
N LEU A 182 18.84 -13.81 33.45
CA LEU A 182 18.86 -13.55 32.02
C LEU A 182 17.87 -14.43 31.25
N ALA A 183 17.72 -15.71 31.61
CA ALA A 183 16.74 -16.61 30.99
C ALA A 183 15.30 -16.24 31.39
N ALA A 184 15.07 -15.84 32.64
CA ALA A 184 13.78 -15.34 33.12
C ALA A 184 13.46 -13.97 32.52
N PHE A 185 14.44 -13.07 32.38
CA PHE A 185 14.27 -11.79 31.70
C PHE A 185 14.07 -11.98 30.20
N ALA A 186 14.77 -12.90 29.54
CA ALA A 186 14.55 -13.23 28.14
C ALA A 186 13.19 -13.90 27.92
N GLY A 187 12.75 -14.78 28.82
CA GLY A 187 11.42 -15.40 28.79
C GLY A 187 10.31 -14.40 29.09
N TRP A 188 10.48 -13.52 30.08
CA TRP A 188 9.58 -12.41 30.37
C TRP A 188 9.52 -11.43 29.21
N TRP A 189 10.67 -11.06 28.65
CA TRP A 189 10.78 -10.22 27.45
C TRP A 189 10.08 -10.90 26.28
N PHE A 190 10.37 -12.15 25.92
CA PHE A 190 9.64 -12.83 24.84
C PHE A 190 8.13 -12.92 25.11
N ALA A 191 7.70 -13.18 26.35
CA ALA A 191 6.28 -13.25 26.72
C ALA A 191 5.57 -11.88 26.88
N HIS A 192 6.30 -10.77 26.97
CA HIS A 192 5.76 -9.40 27.10
C HIS A 192 6.19 -8.47 25.95
N SER A 193 6.99 -8.95 25.00
CA SER A 193 7.45 -8.24 23.79
C SER A 193 6.51 -8.43 22.59
N ASP A 194 5.34 -9.03 22.81
CA ASP A 194 4.19 -9.03 21.89
C ASP A 194 3.52 -7.64 21.80
N ARG A 195 4.34 -6.59 21.62
CA ARG A 195 4.12 -5.20 21.18
C ARG A 195 5.42 -4.43 21.52
N PRO A 196 6.33 -4.14 20.56
CA PRO A 196 5.99 -3.19 19.48
C PRO A 196 6.75 -3.40 18.14
N LEU A 197 6.09 -3.97 17.13
CA LEU A 197 6.48 -3.79 15.72
C LEU A 197 5.27 -3.65 14.75
N LEU A 198 4.07 -4.01 15.19
CA LEU A 198 2.80 -3.85 14.45
C LEU A 198 1.63 -3.31 15.32
N GLY A 199 1.87 -3.02 16.61
CA GLY A 199 0.84 -2.56 17.55
C GLY A 199 0.87 -1.06 17.79
N GLY A 200 0.19 -0.29 16.93
CA GLY A 200 -0.58 0.86 17.40
C GLY A 200 -2.02 0.40 17.68
N ASP A 201 -2.90 1.29 18.14
CA ASP A 201 -4.33 1.00 18.12
C ASP A 201 -4.79 0.71 16.68
N SER A 202 -5.73 -0.22 16.50
CA SER A 202 -6.28 -0.57 15.18
C SER A 202 -6.79 0.69 14.49
N VAL A 203 -6.27 0.96 13.28
CA VAL A 203 -6.56 2.20 12.57
C VAL A 203 -7.91 2.03 11.86
N PRO A 204 -8.95 2.81 12.23
CA PRO A 204 -10.29 2.65 11.68
C PRO A 204 -10.32 3.00 10.19
N MET A 205 -11.41 2.61 9.51
CA MET A 205 -11.66 3.03 8.14
C MET A 205 -11.81 4.56 8.08
N PRO A 206 -11.26 5.22 7.04
CA PRO A 206 -11.34 6.66 6.88
C PRO A 206 -12.79 7.12 6.81
N THR A 207 -13.07 8.23 7.47
CA THR A 207 -14.39 8.82 7.55
C THR A 207 -14.63 9.82 6.41
N LEU A 208 -15.76 9.67 5.73
CA LEU A 208 -16.21 10.55 4.65
C LEU A 208 -17.41 11.37 5.10
N GLU A 209 -17.30 12.69 5.01
CA GLU A 209 -18.43 13.61 5.10
C GLU A 209 -18.97 13.95 3.71
N LEU A 210 -20.30 13.99 3.57
CA LEU A 210 -20.97 14.52 2.39
C LEU A 210 -21.64 15.85 2.73
N SER A 211 -21.12 16.93 2.14
CA SER A 211 -21.73 18.26 2.19
C SER A 211 -23.08 18.26 1.47
N ALA A 212 -24.05 19.05 1.95
CA ALA A 212 -25.31 19.23 1.25
C ALA A 212 -25.06 19.84 -0.15
N PRO A 213 -25.59 19.27 -1.25
CA PRO A 213 -25.25 19.75 -2.59
C PRO A 213 -25.69 21.21 -2.83
N ALA A 214 -24.75 22.05 -3.24
CA ALA A 214 -25.02 23.41 -3.64
C ALA A 214 -25.87 23.42 -4.92
N SER A 215 -26.94 24.21 -4.92
CA SER A 215 -27.89 24.31 -6.06
C SER A 215 -28.61 25.66 -6.02
N GLY A 216 -29.27 26.02 -7.13
CA GLY A 216 -30.05 27.27 -7.21
C GLY A 216 -31.38 27.23 -6.44
N ASP A 217 -31.95 28.40 -6.17
CA ASP A 217 -33.14 28.57 -5.30
C ASP A 217 -34.48 28.14 -5.90
N SER A 218 -34.49 27.47 -7.05
CA SER A 218 -35.74 26.95 -7.63
C SER A 218 -36.23 25.69 -6.89
N GLY A 219 -37.55 25.49 -6.85
CA GLY A 219 -38.14 24.26 -6.33
C GLY A 219 -37.58 22.98 -6.99
N PRO A 220 -37.50 22.91 -8.33
CA PRO A 220 -36.87 21.81 -9.06
C PRO A 220 -35.38 21.61 -8.71
N SER A 221 -34.60 22.69 -8.63
CA SER A 221 -33.17 22.61 -8.28
C SER A 221 -32.96 21.99 -6.89
N ARG A 222 -33.74 22.42 -5.88
CA ARG A 222 -33.71 21.82 -4.53
C ARG A 222 -34.17 20.36 -4.52
N ALA A 223 -35.10 19.97 -5.40
CA ALA A 223 -35.53 18.57 -5.51
C ALA A 223 -34.42 17.69 -6.11
N MET A 224 -33.78 18.14 -7.19
CA MET A 224 -32.63 17.47 -7.80
C MET A 224 -31.45 17.35 -6.83
N ALA A 225 -31.15 18.40 -6.06
CA ALA A 225 -30.09 18.39 -5.04
C ALA A 225 -30.34 17.35 -3.93
N ARG A 226 -31.60 17.12 -3.53
CA ARG A 226 -31.95 16.04 -2.58
C ARG A 226 -31.82 14.65 -3.20
N GLY A 227 -32.17 14.47 -4.48
CA GLY A 227 -31.95 13.21 -5.20
C GLY A 227 -30.45 12.88 -5.31
N LEU A 228 -29.64 13.88 -5.65
CA LEU A 228 -28.18 13.79 -5.70
C LEU A 228 -27.58 13.41 -4.33
N ASP A 229 -27.96 14.09 -3.25
CA ASP A 229 -27.54 13.77 -1.88
C ASP A 229 -27.92 12.33 -1.50
N GLY A 230 -29.14 11.90 -1.85
CA GLY A 230 -29.62 10.54 -1.65
C GLY A 230 -28.80 9.48 -2.39
N LYS A 231 -28.52 9.69 -3.69
CA LYS A 231 -27.70 8.78 -4.51
C LYS A 231 -26.28 8.64 -3.96
N LEU A 232 -25.64 9.76 -3.61
CA LEU A 232 -24.29 9.75 -3.04
C LEU A 232 -24.27 9.05 -1.68
N ARG A 233 -25.24 9.33 -0.79
CA ARG A 233 -25.34 8.66 0.52
C ARG A 233 -25.59 7.15 0.40
N ASP A 234 -26.48 6.72 -0.49
CA ASP A 234 -26.70 5.29 -0.76
C ASP A 234 -25.42 4.62 -1.27
N GLY A 235 -24.73 5.27 -2.22
CA GLY A 235 -23.49 4.79 -2.80
C GLY A 235 -22.38 4.59 -1.78
N PHE A 236 -21.96 5.66 -1.10
CA PHE A 236 -20.82 5.61 -0.20
C PHE A 236 -21.03 4.74 1.04
N ARG A 237 -22.28 4.56 1.50
CA ARG A 237 -22.59 3.68 2.65
C ARG A 237 -22.38 2.19 2.37
N ARG A 238 -22.24 1.78 1.10
CA ARG A 238 -22.11 0.36 0.70
C ARG A 238 -20.66 -0.12 0.60
N PHE A 239 -19.68 0.77 0.72
CA PHE A 239 -18.27 0.43 0.69
C PHE A 239 -17.72 0.18 2.09
N GLU A 240 -17.06 -0.95 2.27
CA GLU A 240 -16.54 -1.37 3.58
C GLU A 240 -15.25 -0.60 3.97
N LEU A 241 -14.52 -0.05 2.99
CA LEU A 241 -13.26 0.67 3.19
C LEU A 241 -13.43 2.17 3.52
N VAL A 242 -14.66 2.68 3.57
CA VAL A 242 -14.96 4.10 3.81
C VAL A 242 -16.19 4.22 4.72
N GLN A 243 -16.05 4.89 5.86
CA GLN A 243 -17.17 5.11 6.77
C GLN A 243 -17.86 6.44 6.47
N LEU A 244 -19.07 6.38 5.91
CA LEU A 244 -19.90 7.56 5.71
C LEU A 244 -20.39 8.12 7.06
N LEU A 245 -20.01 9.36 7.39
CA LEU A 245 -20.50 10.03 8.59
C LEU A 245 -21.97 10.42 8.45
N ALA A 246 -22.76 10.06 9.46
CA ALA A 246 -24.16 10.42 9.53
C ALA A 246 -24.35 11.93 9.69
N SER A 247 -25.40 12.48 9.07
CA SER A 247 -25.81 13.87 9.28
C SER A 247 -26.11 14.11 10.77
N ARG A 248 -25.50 15.14 11.35
CA ARG A 248 -25.66 15.48 12.77
C ARG A 248 -27.13 15.76 13.10
N PRO A 249 -27.72 15.15 14.14
CA PRO A 249 -29.09 15.46 14.57
C PRO A 249 -29.26 16.95 14.89
N ALA A 250 -30.41 17.52 14.53
CA ALA A 250 -30.75 18.89 14.88
C ALA A 250 -30.73 19.06 16.42
N GLY A 251 -30.04 20.09 16.91
CA GLY A 251 -29.91 20.36 18.34
C GLY A 251 -28.78 19.61 19.07
N ALA A 252 -28.01 18.74 18.42
CA ALA A 252 -26.86 18.11 19.07
C ALA A 252 -25.77 19.16 19.39
N THR A 253 -25.24 19.14 20.62
CA THR A 253 -24.31 20.15 21.18
C THR A 253 -22.86 19.68 21.41
N GLY A 254 -22.58 18.37 21.38
CA GLY A 254 -21.22 17.83 21.61
C GLY A 254 -20.19 18.15 20.52
N PRO A 255 -18.88 17.94 20.75
CA PRO A 255 -17.86 18.16 19.72
C PRO A 255 -18.17 17.34 18.45
N ARG A 256 -17.99 17.95 17.28
CA ARG A 256 -18.23 17.28 16.00
C ARG A 256 -17.01 16.43 15.64
N GLN A 257 -17.21 15.14 15.34
CA GLN A 257 -16.15 14.30 14.77
C GLN A 257 -15.66 14.94 13.46
N ARG A 258 -14.35 15.22 13.39
CA ARG A 258 -13.72 15.74 12.18
C ARG A 258 -13.54 14.59 11.21
N ALA A 259 -14.13 14.71 10.02
CA ALA A 259 -13.96 13.73 8.95
C ALA A 259 -12.51 13.70 8.46
N ASP A 260 -12.06 12.58 7.90
CA ASP A 260 -10.79 12.49 7.17
C ASP A 260 -10.91 13.15 5.78
N TYR A 261 -12.07 12.95 5.16
CA TYR A 261 -12.41 13.45 3.82
C TYR A 261 -13.78 14.14 3.81
N ARG A 262 -13.94 15.15 2.95
CA ARG A 262 -15.21 15.82 2.66
C ARG A 262 -15.45 15.82 1.15
N LEU A 263 -16.58 15.26 0.71
CA LEU A 263 -17.05 15.44 -0.66
C LEU A 263 -17.99 16.64 -0.72
N ASP A 264 -17.62 17.63 -1.52
CA ASP A 264 -18.49 18.75 -1.89
C ASP A 264 -19.14 18.43 -3.24
N ALA A 265 -20.43 18.72 -3.35
CA ALA A 265 -21.21 18.52 -4.57
C ALA A 265 -21.88 19.84 -4.99
N LEU A 266 -21.79 20.18 -6.27
CA LEU A 266 -22.42 21.34 -6.88
C LEU A 266 -23.28 20.88 -8.06
N LEU A 267 -24.55 21.26 -8.08
CA LEU A 267 -25.50 20.97 -9.15
C LEU A 267 -25.88 22.25 -9.89
N VAL A 268 -25.57 22.31 -11.18
CA VAL A 268 -25.92 23.41 -12.09
C VAL A 268 -26.85 22.89 -13.18
N ARG A 269 -28.07 23.44 -13.25
CA ARG A 269 -29.04 23.09 -14.30
C ARG A 269 -28.73 23.84 -15.59
N ARG A 270 -28.70 23.15 -16.74
CA ARG A 270 -28.63 23.81 -18.05
C ARG A 270 -29.98 24.42 -18.44
N LEU A 271 -29.92 25.52 -19.19
CA LEU A 271 -31.10 26.21 -19.70
C LEU A 271 -31.83 25.39 -20.78
N GLU A 272 -31.08 24.61 -21.57
CA GLU A 272 -31.58 23.76 -22.65
C GLU A 272 -31.46 22.27 -22.30
N GLY A 273 -32.39 21.45 -22.81
CA GLY A 273 -32.35 19.99 -22.71
C GLY A 273 -32.57 19.37 -21.33
N GLY A 274 -32.80 20.18 -20.28
CA GLY A 274 -33.13 19.70 -18.92
C GLY A 274 -31.99 19.06 -18.13
N ALA A 275 -30.88 18.73 -18.79
CA ALA A 275 -29.69 18.13 -18.19
C ALA A 275 -29.05 19.00 -17.10
N VAL A 276 -28.31 18.36 -16.19
CA VAL A 276 -27.56 19.03 -15.12
C VAL A 276 -26.07 18.69 -15.21
N ASP A 277 -25.22 19.65 -14.86
CA ASP A 277 -23.84 19.37 -14.49
C ASP A 277 -23.77 19.13 -12.99
N VAL A 278 -23.18 18.01 -12.59
CA VAL A 278 -22.80 17.70 -11.22
C VAL A 278 -21.28 17.79 -11.13
N THR A 279 -20.77 18.76 -10.36
CA THR A 279 -19.34 18.82 -10.02
C THR A 279 -19.16 18.21 -8.63
N LEU A 280 -18.30 17.20 -8.53
CA LEU A 280 -17.90 16.56 -7.29
C LEU A 280 -16.45 16.92 -6.97
N VAL A 281 -16.16 17.30 -5.72
CA VAL A 281 -14.80 17.66 -5.25
C VAL A 281 -14.51 16.91 -3.96
N LEU A 282 -13.53 16.01 -3.98
CA LEU A 282 -13.08 15.29 -2.79
C LEU A 282 -11.91 16.03 -2.15
N ASN A 283 -12.12 16.50 -0.93
CA ASN A 283 -11.13 17.24 -0.14
C ASN A 283 -10.61 16.37 1.00
N ARG A 284 -9.30 16.41 1.24
CA ARG A 284 -8.68 15.89 2.46
C ARG A 284 -8.78 16.95 3.54
N VAL A 285 -9.42 16.62 4.66
CA VAL A 285 -9.79 17.60 5.70
C VAL A 285 -8.61 17.99 6.60
N ALA A 286 -7.55 17.17 6.64
CA ALA A 286 -6.36 17.42 7.46
C ALA A 286 -5.54 18.65 6.99
N ASP A 287 -5.49 18.91 5.68
CA ASP A 287 -4.70 19.98 5.04
C ASP A 287 -5.50 20.79 4.01
N GLU A 288 -6.84 20.70 4.07
CA GLU A 288 -7.79 21.47 3.25
C GLU A 288 -7.58 21.36 1.72
N ARG A 289 -6.97 20.25 1.28
CA ARG A 289 -6.54 20.06 -0.11
C ARG A 289 -7.56 19.25 -0.91
N ALA A 290 -8.02 19.79 -2.03
CA ALA A 290 -8.73 19.02 -3.05
C ALA A 290 -7.77 17.97 -3.64
N ILE A 291 -8.11 16.69 -3.51
CA ILE A 291 -7.29 15.56 -4.00
C ILE A 291 -7.86 14.91 -5.26
N TRP A 292 -9.13 15.15 -5.56
CA TRP A 292 -9.81 14.71 -6.77
C TRP A 292 -11.01 15.61 -7.06
N SER A 293 -11.32 15.81 -8.33
CA SER A 293 -12.52 16.53 -8.78
C SER A 293 -12.94 16.04 -10.15
N GLN A 294 -14.25 15.96 -10.40
CA GLN A 294 -14.81 15.65 -11.70
C GLN A 294 -16.12 16.42 -11.91
N GLN A 295 -16.31 16.95 -13.12
CA GLN A 295 -17.62 17.42 -13.60
C GLN A 295 -18.26 16.33 -14.46
N ILE A 296 -19.51 16.01 -14.15
CA ILE A 296 -20.28 14.94 -14.78
C ILE A 296 -21.56 15.54 -15.34
N ARG A 297 -21.83 15.33 -16.62
CA ARG A 297 -23.09 15.70 -17.25
C ARG A 297 -24.09 14.57 -17.05
N VAL A 298 -25.17 14.87 -16.35
CA VAL A 298 -26.30 13.96 -16.13
C VAL A 298 -27.43 14.36 -17.07
N ALA A 299 -27.90 13.42 -17.88
CA ALA A 299 -28.97 13.63 -18.85
C ALA A 299 -30.33 13.73 -18.13
N ALA A 300 -31.34 14.33 -18.78
CA ALA A 300 -32.62 14.63 -18.13
C ALA A 300 -33.47 13.39 -17.82
N ASP A 301 -33.23 12.30 -18.54
CA ASP A 301 -33.81 10.96 -18.39
C ASP A 301 -33.12 10.13 -17.29
N ASP A 302 -31.95 10.54 -16.82
CA ASP A 302 -31.23 9.96 -15.66
C ASP A 302 -31.54 10.71 -14.34
N ILE A 303 -32.64 11.47 -14.29
CA ILE A 303 -33.08 12.22 -13.11
C ILE A 303 -34.50 11.75 -12.76
N PRO A 304 -34.75 11.26 -11.52
CA PRO A 304 -33.96 11.44 -10.30
C PRO A 304 -32.93 10.35 -9.94
N GLU A 305 -32.62 9.38 -10.81
CA GLU A 305 -31.83 8.18 -10.48
C GLU A 305 -30.31 8.42 -10.35
N PHE A 306 -29.77 9.38 -11.11
CA PHE A 306 -28.36 9.75 -11.18
C PHE A 306 -27.40 8.54 -11.40
N THR A 307 -27.76 7.61 -12.27
CA THR A 307 -26.93 6.43 -12.61
C THR A 307 -25.59 6.83 -13.24
N GLY A 308 -25.50 7.98 -13.91
CA GLY A 308 -24.25 8.53 -14.44
C GLY A 308 -23.18 8.86 -13.37
N LEU A 309 -23.54 8.90 -12.08
CA LEU A 309 -22.60 9.15 -10.97
C LEU A 309 -21.96 7.88 -10.39
N GLU A 310 -22.46 6.71 -10.74
CA GLU A 310 -22.01 5.43 -10.19
C GLU A 310 -20.50 5.17 -10.39
N PRO A 311 -19.89 5.52 -11.54
CA PRO A 311 -18.44 5.40 -11.71
C PRO A 311 -17.64 6.31 -10.77
N ALA A 312 -18.14 7.51 -10.46
CA ALA A 312 -17.46 8.43 -9.54
C ALA A 312 -17.49 7.90 -8.09
N ILE A 313 -18.62 7.30 -7.69
CA ILE A 313 -18.76 6.65 -6.37
C ILE A 313 -17.74 5.49 -6.26
N ALA A 314 -17.67 4.63 -7.28
CA ALA A 314 -16.72 3.52 -7.34
C ALA A 314 -15.24 4.01 -7.31
N GLN A 315 -14.90 5.01 -8.12
CA GLN A 315 -13.54 5.57 -8.20
C GLN A 315 -13.09 6.26 -6.91
N ILE A 316 -14.00 6.80 -6.09
CA ILE A 316 -13.65 7.42 -4.81
C ILE A 316 -13.43 6.37 -3.72
N ALA A 317 -14.37 5.41 -3.58
CA ALA A 317 -14.50 4.55 -2.38
C ALA A 317 -14.19 3.06 -2.59
N GLY A 318 -13.99 2.60 -3.83
CA GLY A 318 -13.66 1.21 -4.14
C GLY A 318 -12.26 0.78 -3.69
N ASP A 319 -11.97 -0.51 -3.84
CA ASP A 319 -10.72 -1.18 -3.44
C ASP A 319 -9.44 -0.46 -3.87
N TYR A 320 -9.50 0.21 -5.02
CA TYR A 320 -8.38 0.92 -5.66
C TYR A 320 -8.62 2.44 -5.77
N GLY A 321 -9.65 2.93 -5.08
CA GLY A 321 -10.16 4.29 -5.22
C GLY A 321 -9.25 5.38 -4.67
N VAL A 322 -9.65 6.64 -4.89
CA VAL A 322 -8.90 7.85 -4.50
C VAL A 322 -8.52 7.83 -3.01
N ILE A 323 -9.43 7.42 -2.13
CA ILE A 323 -9.20 7.39 -0.68
C ILE A 323 -8.08 6.38 -0.31
N VAL A 324 -8.13 5.17 -0.88
CA VAL A 324 -7.09 4.14 -0.67
C VAL A 324 -5.74 4.61 -1.23
N ARG A 325 -5.74 5.22 -2.42
CA ARG A 325 -4.53 5.72 -3.08
C ARG A 325 -3.87 6.88 -2.32
N ASP A 326 -4.63 7.83 -1.78
CA ASP A 326 -4.10 8.94 -0.98
C ASP A 326 -3.40 8.46 0.29
N GLN A 327 -3.99 7.47 0.98
CA GLN A 327 -3.42 6.86 2.18
C GLN A 327 -2.13 6.09 1.85
N LEU A 328 -2.14 5.26 0.81
CA LEU A 328 -0.94 4.54 0.33
C LEU A 328 0.18 5.48 -0.14
N GLN A 329 -0.16 6.64 -0.71
CA GLN A 329 0.83 7.64 -1.11
C GLN A 329 1.45 8.34 0.11
N ARG A 330 0.65 8.64 1.14
CA ARG A 330 1.15 9.26 2.38
C ARG A 330 1.94 8.29 3.27
N GLN A 331 1.56 7.02 3.30
CA GLN A 331 2.09 6.02 4.22
C GLN A 331 2.41 4.69 3.51
N PRO A 332 3.34 4.69 2.53
CA PRO A 332 3.56 3.56 1.62
C PRO A 332 4.05 2.28 2.30
N ASP A 333 4.59 2.38 3.52
CA ASP A 333 5.12 1.27 4.32
C ASP A 333 4.36 1.03 5.63
N ASN A 334 3.18 1.64 5.82
CA ASN A 334 2.32 1.35 6.95
C ASN A 334 1.50 0.07 6.70
N TYR A 335 1.59 -0.89 7.64
CA TYR A 335 0.88 -2.17 7.67
C TYR A 335 0.22 -2.39 9.05
N ALA A 336 -0.09 -1.31 9.79
CA ALA A 336 -0.84 -1.39 11.04
C ALA A 336 -2.22 -2.04 10.81
N THR A 337 -2.79 -2.60 11.89
CA THR A 337 -4.08 -3.29 11.84
C THR A 337 -5.22 -2.35 11.44
N GLY A 338 -6.25 -2.92 10.83
CA GLY A 338 -7.37 -2.17 10.27
C GLY A 338 -7.07 -1.65 8.86
N PHE A 339 -7.47 -0.40 8.57
CA PHE A 339 -7.46 0.15 7.21
C PHE A 339 -6.09 0.11 6.50
N PRO A 340 -4.94 0.46 7.12
CA PRO A 340 -3.65 0.43 6.45
C PRO A 340 -3.29 -0.96 5.92
N CYS A 341 -3.60 -2.01 6.69
CA CYS A 341 -3.41 -3.38 6.23
C CYS A 341 -4.27 -3.72 5.00
N LEU A 342 -5.56 -3.35 4.99
CA LEU A 342 -6.45 -3.57 3.85
C LEU A 342 -6.00 -2.79 2.60
N ALA A 343 -5.54 -1.55 2.78
CA ALA A 343 -4.97 -0.76 1.70
C ALA A 343 -3.70 -1.42 1.12
N GLN A 344 -2.81 -1.98 1.95
CA GLN A 344 -1.64 -2.74 1.49
C GLN A 344 -2.03 -4.07 0.84
N PHE A 345 -3.10 -4.73 1.28
CA PHE A 345 -3.65 -5.91 0.62
C PHE A 345 -4.13 -5.59 -0.80
N ASN A 346 -4.87 -4.50 -0.98
CA ASN A 346 -5.27 -4.07 -2.32
C ASN A 346 -4.06 -3.64 -3.17
N ARG A 347 -3.07 -2.95 -2.59
CA ARG A 347 -1.79 -2.68 -3.28
C ARG A 347 -1.04 -3.95 -3.68
N LEU A 348 -1.05 -5.00 -2.85
CA LEU A 348 -0.45 -6.29 -3.15
C LEU A 348 -1.16 -6.95 -4.34
N ARG A 349 -2.50 -6.87 -4.42
CA ARG A 349 -3.27 -7.39 -5.56
C ARG A 349 -2.86 -6.69 -6.87
N GLN A 350 -2.69 -5.37 -6.84
CA GLN A 350 -2.21 -4.60 -7.99
C GLN A 350 -0.76 -4.93 -8.36
N MET A 351 0.17 -4.84 -7.40
CA MET A 351 1.62 -4.85 -7.66
C MET A 351 2.23 -6.26 -7.68
N ARG A 352 1.53 -7.27 -7.15
CA ARG A 352 1.94 -8.67 -7.03
C ARG A 352 3.34 -8.90 -6.43
N ASN A 353 3.81 -8.00 -5.57
CA ASN A 353 5.14 -8.05 -4.96
C ASN A 353 5.23 -9.16 -3.88
N PRO A 354 6.04 -10.23 -4.08
CA PRO A 354 6.16 -11.33 -3.11
C PRO A 354 6.65 -10.88 -1.73
N ALA A 355 7.51 -9.86 -1.66
CA ALA A 355 8.01 -9.32 -0.40
C ALA A 355 6.92 -8.61 0.43
N ALA A 356 5.89 -8.07 -0.22
CA ALA A 356 4.73 -7.49 0.44
C ALA A 356 3.76 -8.58 0.96
N ALA A 357 3.63 -9.71 0.25
CA ALA A 357 2.69 -10.78 0.61
C ALA A 357 2.86 -11.28 2.05
N ALA A 358 4.09 -11.53 2.49
CA ALA A 358 4.37 -11.96 3.87
C ALA A 358 4.08 -10.87 4.93
N ARG A 359 4.16 -9.58 4.58
CA ARG A 359 3.76 -8.48 5.49
C ARG A 359 2.24 -8.35 5.55
N VAL A 360 1.56 -8.48 4.42
CA VAL A 360 0.10 -8.45 4.31
C VAL A 360 -0.54 -9.61 5.07
N ASP A 361 -0.03 -10.84 4.93
CA ASP A 361 -0.54 -11.99 5.66
C ASP A 361 -0.51 -11.77 7.18
N ARG A 362 0.63 -11.30 7.72
CA ARG A 362 0.77 -11.00 9.15
C ARG A 362 -0.15 -9.88 9.61
N CYS A 363 -0.28 -8.79 8.85
CA CYS A 363 -1.17 -7.69 9.27
C CYS A 363 -2.65 -8.10 9.17
N LEU A 364 -3.03 -8.94 8.21
CA LEU A 364 -4.41 -9.41 8.07
C LEU A 364 -4.79 -10.32 9.23
N ARG A 365 -3.89 -11.23 9.65
CA ARG A 365 -4.09 -12.05 10.85
C ARG A 365 -4.26 -11.18 12.10
N ALA A 366 -3.33 -10.26 12.36
CA ALA A 366 -3.45 -9.33 13.49
C ALA A 366 -4.72 -8.45 13.41
N THR A 367 -5.17 -8.08 12.21
CA THR A 367 -6.44 -7.34 12.01
C THR A 367 -7.66 -8.20 12.32
N ILE A 368 -7.63 -9.50 12.03
CA ILE A 368 -8.67 -10.46 12.41
C ILE A 368 -8.67 -10.70 13.93
N ASP A 369 -7.50 -10.69 14.57
CA ASP A 369 -7.38 -10.86 16.02
C ASP A 369 -7.92 -9.63 16.78
N ASP A 370 -7.65 -8.41 16.27
CA ASP A 370 -8.23 -7.16 16.79
C ASP A 370 -9.74 -7.02 16.48
N MET A 371 -10.20 -7.52 15.33
CA MET A 371 -11.58 -7.36 14.83
C MET A 371 -12.21 -8.69 14.36
N PRO A 372 -12.46 -9.65 15.28
CA PRO A 372 -12.86 -11.02 14.92
C PRO A 372 -14.28 -11.17 14.34
N GLN A 373 -15.09 -10.11 14.40
CA GLN A 373 -16.44 -10.05 13.83
C GLN A 373 -16.50 -9.26 12.51
N ASP A 374 -15.38 -8.73 12.02
CA ASP A 374 -15.33 -8.01 10.74
C ASP A 374 -15.17 -9.02 9.57
N PRO A 375 -16.14 -9.11 8.63
CA PRO A 375 -16.04 -9.99 7.47
C PRO A 375 -14.98 -9.55 6.45
N VAL A 376 -14.54 -8.30 6.47
CA VAL A 376 -13.65 -7.70 5.46
C VAL A 376 -12.23 -8.26 5.51
N PRO A 377 -11.49 -8.27 6.65
CA PRO A 377 -10.16 -8.85 6.70
C PRO A 377 -10.20 -10.39 6.54
N LEU A 378 -11.30 -11.05 6.92
CA LEU A 378 -11.53 -12.48 6.66
C LEU A 378 -11.67 -12.77 5.16
N ASN A 379 -12.46 -11.97 4.42
CA ASN A 379 -12.57 -12.04 2.95
C ASN A 379 -11.22 -11.77 2.26
N ALA A 380 -10.46 -10.77 2.73
CA ALA A 380 -9.15 -10.42 2.21
C ALA A 380 -8.13 -11.57 2.41
N LEU A 381 -8.04 -12.12 3.62
CA LEU A 381 -7.14 -13.25 3.90
C LEU A 381 -7.57 -14.50 3.13
N SER A 382 -8.87 -14.80 3.04
CA SER A 382 -9.39 -15.90 2.21
C SER A 382 -8.91 -15.79 0.74
N LEU A 383 -8.99 -14.61 0.13
CA LEU A 383 -8.48 -14.37 -1.22
C LEU A 383 -6.97 -14.59 -1.31
N LEU A 384 -6.20 -14.12 -0.32
CA LEU A 384 -4.74 -14.31 -0.28
C LEU A 384 -4.36 -15.80 -0.22
N ARG A 385 -5.01 -16.59 0.66
CA ARG A 385 -4.76 -18.03 0.78
C ARG A 385 -5.10 -18.79 -0.50
N PHE A 386 -6.19 -18.43 -1.19
CA PHE A 386 -6.49 -19.00 -2.52
C PHE A 386 -5.47 -18.63 -3.59
N GLY A 387 -4.86 -17.43 -3.51
CA GLY A 387 -3.72 -17.05 -4.36
C GLY A 387 -2.50 -17.93 -4.11
N ASP A 388 -2.19 -18.23 -2.85
CA ASP A 388 -1.09 -19.13 -2.47
C ASP A 388 -1.33 -20.59 -2.90
N TRP A 389 -2.57 -21.07 -2.83
CA TRP A 389 -2.98 -22.37 -3.40
C TRP A 389 -2.75 -22.45 -4.91
N GLN A 390 -3.11 -21.39 -5.64
CA GLN A 390 -3.21 -21.42 -7.11
C GLN A 390 -1.90 -21.79 -7.82
N GLN A 391 -0.75 -21.34 -7.31
CA GLN A 391 0.56 -21.70 -7.86
C GLN A 391 1.07 -23.07 -7.34
N ARG A 392 0.57 -23.54 -6.18
CA ARG A 392 1.10 -24.70 -5.44
C ARG A 392 0.11 -25.88 -5.37
N ARG A 393 -0.91 -25.94 -6.23
CA ARG A 393 -2.05 -26.89 -6.13
C ARG A 393 -1.69 -28.37 -5.93
N ALA A 394 -0.55 -28.80 -6.45
CA ALA A 394 -0.09 -30.19 -6.37
C ALA A 394 0.65 -30.52 -5.06
N THR A 395 1.05 -29.53 -4.26
CA THR A 395 1.86 -29.70 -3.04
C THR A 395 0.98 -29.85 -1.79
N ALA A 396 1.60 -30.14 -0.64
CA ALA A 396 0.87 -30.20 0.64
C ALA A 396 0.45 -28.80 1.10
N GLU A 397 1.37 -27.84 1.03
CA GLU A 397 1.18 -26.44 1.42
C GLU A 397 0.07 -25.77 0.58
N GLY A 398 -0.05 -26.14 -0.71
CA GLY A 398 -1.16 -25.69 -1.54
C GLY A 398 -2.52 -26.19 -1.08
N LYS A 399 -2.61 -27.45 -0.60
CA LYS A 399 -3.85 -28.02 -0.06
C LYS A 399 -4.23 -27.39 1.28
N GLU A 400 -3.24 -27.12 2.13
CA GLU A 400 -3.42 -26.41 3.40
C GLU A 400 -3.93 -24.98 3.14
N ALA A 401 -3.28 -24.22 2.25
CA ALA A 401 -3.73 -22.88 1.88
C ALA A 401 -5.15 -22.86 1.28
N TYR A 402 -5.53 -23.89 0.52
CA TYR A 402 -6.89 -24.03 0.01
C TYR A 402 -7.91 -24.26 1.14
N ALA A 403 -7.61 -25.17 2.06
CA ALA A 403 -8.49 -25.46 3.22
C ALA A 403 -8.63 -24.23 4.13
N GLU A 404 -7.54 -23.51 4.39
CA GLU A 404 -7.56 -22.26 5.15
C GLU A 404 -8.39 -21.18 4.43
N GLY A 405 -8.25 -21.05 3.11
CA GLY A 405 -9.03 -20.13 2.29
C GLY A 405 -10.55 -20.39 2.35
N GLN A 406 -10.95 -21.67 2.35
CA GLN A 406 -12.35 -22.08 2.54
C GLN A 406 -12.86 -21.78 3.96
N GLU A 407 -12.07 -22.08 4.99
CA GLU A 407 -12.45 -21.84 6.39
C GLU A 407 -12.59 -20.34 6.69
N LEU A 408 -11.69 -19.50 6.17
CA LEU A 408 -11.79 -18.05 6.29
C LEU A 408 -13.03 -17.48 5.57
N ALA A 409 -13.38 -18.02 4.39
CA ALA A 409 -14.61 -17.63 3.71
C ALA A 409 -15.85 -18.00 4.53
N ARG A 410 -15.89 -19.22 5.08
CA ARG A 410 -16.96 -19.69 5.96
C ARG A 410 -17.11 -18.80 7.20
N ARG A 411 -15.99 -18.40 7.80
CA ARG A 411 -15.95 -17.45 8.92
C ARG A 411 -16.48 -16.07 8.53
N ALA A 412 -16.02 -15.50 7.40
CA ALA A 412 -16.48 -14.20 6.89
C ALA A 412 -18.01 -14.16 6.71
N TYR A 413 -18.59 -15.21 6.11
CA TYR A 413 -20.04 -15.33 5.98
C TYR A 413 -20.74 -15.56 7.32
N SER A 414 -20.15 -16.29 8.27
CA SER A 414 -20.78 -16.53 9.57
C SER A 414 -20.88 -15.28 10.44
N VAL A 415 -19.91 -14.35 10.36
CA VAL A 415 -19.93 -13.08 11.10
C VAL A 415 -20.67 -11.97 10.34
N GLY A 416 -20.64 -12.00 9.01
CA GLY A 416 -21.30 -11.02 8.14
C GLY A 416 -22.20 -11.64 7.06
N PRO A 417 -23.26 -12.40 7.40
CA PRO A 417 -24.12 -13.07 6.41
C PRO A 417 -24.90 -12.10 5.52
N ASN A 418 -25.08 -10.86 5.97
CA ASN A 418 -25.73 -9.76 5.25
C ASN A 418 -24.73 -8.67 4.83
N SER A 419 -23.43 -9.01 4.68
CA SER A 419 -22.39 -8.12 4.17
C SER A 419 -21.97 -8.53 2.75
N ALA A 420 -21.56 -7.57 1.93
CA ALA A 420 -21.05 -7.87 0.59
C ALA A 420 -19.76 -8.70 0.69
N ALA A 421 -18.87 -8.36 1.63
CA ALA A 421 -17.61 -9.07 1.87
C ALA A 421 -17.82 -10.54 2.27
N GLY A 422 -18.71 -10.82 3.22
CA GLY A 422 -18.96 -12.17 3.73
C GLY A 422 -19.63 -13.08 2.68
N LEU A 423 -20.66 -12.57 1.99
CA LEU A 423 -21.31 -13.29 0.89
C LEU A 423 -20.36 -13.54 -0.28
N PHE A 424 -19.53 -12.55 -0.66
CA PHE A 424 -18.63 -12.71 -1.79
C PHE A 424 -17.44 -13.64 -1.48
N ALA A 425 -16.97 -13.69 -0.23
CA ALA A 425 -15.97 -14.66 0.21
C ALA A 425 -16.46 -16.11 0.04
N MET A 426 -17.69 -16.41 0.49
CA MET A 426 -18.28 -17.75 0.32
C MET A 426 -18.62 -18.07 -1.15
N SER A 427 -19.14 -17.09 -1.90
CA SER A 427 -19.33 -17.19 -3.34
C SER A 427 -18.05 -17.66 -4.05
N ARG A 428 -16.92 -16.98 -3.79
CA ARG A 428 -15.59 -17.32 -4.31
C ARG A 428 -15.16 -18.74 -3.91
N ALA A 429 -15.35 -19.12 -2.64
CA ALA A 429 -15.01 -20.46 -2.14
C ALA A 429 -15.82 -21.56 -2.84
N HIS A 430 -17.12 -21.34 -3.09
CA HIS A 430 -17.94 -22.25 -3.87
C HIS A 430 -17.46 -22.37 -5.32
N PHE A 431 -17.18 -21.26 -6.00
CA PHE A 431 -16.65 -21.29 -7.37
C PHE A 431 -15.30 -22.02 -7.47
N TYR A 432 -14.41 -21.86 -6.50
CA TYR A 432 -13.12 -22.56 -6.49
C TYR A 432 -13.26 -24.05 -6.15
N GLY A 433 -14.30 -24.42 -5.40
CA GLY A 433 -14.74 -25.81 -5.18
C GLY A 433 -15.58 -26.41 -6.32
N GLY A 434 -15.92 -25.64 -7.36
CA GLY A 434 -16.75 -26.09 -8.48
C GLY A 434 -18.27 -26.07 -8.25
N ASP A 435 -18.75 -25.57 -7.10
CA ASP A 435 -20.17 -25.42 -6.77
C ASP A 435 -20.74 -24.13 -7.40
N CYS A 436 -20.95 -24.18 -8.72
CA CYS A 436 -21.48 -23.05 -9.50
C CYS A 436 -22.84 -22.55 -8.97
N GLN A 437 -23.72 -23.45 -8.53
CA GLN A 437 -25.08 -23.07 -8.10
C GLN A 437 -25.06 -22.21 -6.84
N ARG A 438 -24.35 -22.65 -5.78
CA ARG A 438 -24.23 -21.85 -4.56
C ARG A 438 -23.39 -20.59 -4.75
N GLY A 439 -22.32 -20.68 -5.55
CA GLY A 439 -21.49 -19.54 -5.92
C GLY A 439 -22.29 -18.43 -6.59
N ILE A 440 -23.11 -18.78 -7.59
CA ILE A 440 -23.99 -17.83 -8.29
C ILE A 440 -24.99 -17.17 -7.33
N GLY A 441 -25.67 -17.95 -6.49
CA GLY A 441 -26.67 -17.43 -5.55
C GLY A 441 -26.09 -16.40 -4.57
N GLN A 442 -24.96 -16.72 -3.93
CA GLN A 442 -24.32 -15.81 -2.97
C GLN A 442 -23.64 -14.61 -3.64
N GLY A 443 -23.04 -14.79 -4.82
CA GLY A 443 -22.44 -13.68 -5.55
C GLY A 443 -23.48 -12.66 -6.03
N GLY A 444 -24.67 -13.12 -6.44
CA GLY A 444 -25.81 -12.26 -6.75
C GLY A 444 -26.31 -11.48 -5.53
N ALA A 445 -26.39 -12.13 -4.37
CA ALA A 445 -26.74 -11.46 -3.12
C ALA A 445 -25.70 -10.42 -2.69
N ALA A 446 -24.39 -10.71 -2.84
CA ALA A 446 -23.32 -9.76 -2.56
C ALA A 446 -23.38 -8.53 -3.47
N LEU A 447 -23.63 -8.73 -4.78
CA LEU A 447 -23.79 -7.66 -5.75
C LEU A 447 -25.02 -6.78 -5.46
N ALA A 448 -26.11 -7.35 -4.97
CA ALA A 448 -27.29 -6.58 -4.56
C ALA A 448 -27.03 -5.66 -3.35
N LEU A 449 -26.10 -6.04 -2.46
CA LEU A 449 -25.67 -5.21 -1.33
C LEU A 449 -24.75 -4.07 -1.78
N ASN A 450 -23.80 -4.32 -2.70
CA ASN A 450 -22.99 -3.25 -3.31
C ASN A 450 -22.91 -3.36 -4.86
N PRO A 451 -23.84 -2.72 -5.59
CA PRO A 451 -23.84 -2.70 -7.06
C PRO A 451 -22.86 -1.68 -7.67
N TYR A 452 -22.07 -1.01 -6.82
CA TYR A 452 -21.07 0.00 -7.19
C TYR A 452 -19.64 -0.55 -7.07
N ASP A 453 -19.45 -1.74 -6.50
CA ASP A 453 -18.13 -2.38 -6.40
C ASP A 453 -17.74 -3.01 -7.76
N ALA A 454 -16.81 -2.34 -8.46
CA ALA A 454 -16.30 -2.77 -9.75
C ALA A 454 -15.54 -4.11 -9.68
N ASP A 455 -14.83 -4.39 -8.59
CA ASP A 455 -13.99 -5.59 -8.45
C ASP A 455 -14.86 -6.82 -8.15
N LEU A 456 -15.80 -6.71 -7.20
CA LEU A 456 -16.83 -7.72 -6.93
C LEU A 456 -17.62 -8.03 -8.21
N THR A 457 -18.11 -7.00 -8.90
CA THR A 457 -18.89 -7.14 -10.13
C THR A 457 -18.09 -7.86 -11.22
N GLY A 458 -16.80 -7.51 -11.38
CA GLY A 458 -15.92 -8.08 -12.40
C GLY A 458 -15.57 -9.55 -12.12
N PHE A 459 -15.18 -9.87 -10.89
CA PHE A 459 -14.91 -11.26 -10.51
C PHE A 459 -16.19 -12.12 -10.53
N PHE A 460 -17.35 -11.57 -10.14
CA PHE A 460 -18.62 -12.28 -10.28
C PHE A 460 -18.98 -12.54 -11.76
N GLY A 461 -18.72 -11.59 -12.65
CA GLY A 461 -18.84 -11.78 -14.09
C GLY A 461 -17.95 -12.92 -14.60
N LEU A 462 -16.66 -12.91 -14.24
CA LEU A 462 -15.72 -13.98 -14.55
C LEU A 462 -16.25 -15.34 -14.09
N PHE A 463 -16.74 -15.45 -12.84
CA PHE A 463 -17.27 -16.70 -12.31
C PHE A 463 -18.51 -17.20 -13.07
N ASN A 464 -19.41 -16.31 -13.48
CA ASN A 464 -20.55 -16.67 -14.35
C ASN A 464 -20.06 -17.25 -15.70
N THR A 465 -19.06 -16.64 -16.36
CA THR A 465 -18.49 -17.20 -17.62
C THR A 465 -17.78 -18.55 -17.41
N ALA A 466 -17.18 -18.77 -16.24
CA ALA A 466 -16.55 -20.04 -15.90
C ALA A 466 -17.60 -21.15 -15.71
N CYS A 467 -18.77 -20.80 -15.17
CA CYS A 467 -19.93 -21.68 -14.97
C CYS A 467 -20.91 -21.75 -16.16
N GLY A 468 -20.51 -21.28 -17.34
CA GLY A 468 -21.30 -21.39 -18.58
C GLY A 468 -22.37 -20.33 -18.79
N ARG A 469 -22.57 -19.41 -17.85
CA ARG A 469 -23.45 -18.23 -17.97
C ARG A 469 -22.71 -17.08 -18.65
N THR A 470 -22.33 -17.29 -19.91
CA THR A 470 -21.43 -16.38 -20.63
C THR A 470 -22.06 -15.01 -20.87
N ALA A 471 -23.35 -14.93 -21.23
CA ALA A 471 -24.02 -13.66 -21.51
C ALA A 471 -24.15 -12.78 -20.27
N GLU A 472 -24.57 -13.36 -19.14
CA GLU A 472 -24.67 -12.64 -17.86
C GLU A 472 -23.27 -12.30 -17.33
N GLY A 473 -22.30 -13.19 -17.52
CA GLY A 473 -20.90 -12.94 -17.19
C GLY A 473 -20.31 -11.77 -17.99
N GLU A 474 -20.57 -11.69 -19.29
CA GLU A 474 -20.11 -10.59 -20.16
C GLU A 474 -20.74 -9.25 -19.76
N ALA A 475 -22.05 -9.23 -19.46
CA ALA A 475 -22.75 -8.03 -18.97
C ALA A 475 -22.14 -7.51 -17.66
N LEU A 476 -21.84 -8.40 -16.72
CA LEU A 476 -21.16 -8.07 -15.45
C LEU A 476 -19.73 -7.57 -15.67
N LEU A 477 -18.95 -8.23 -16.53
CA LEU A 477 -17.59 -7.78 -16.88
C LEU A 477 -17.60 -6.39 -17.54
N THR A 478 -18.56 -6.13 -18.44
CA THR A 478 -18.76 -4.82 -19.07
C THR A 478 -19.09 -3.76 -18.03
N ARG A 479 -20.03 -4.07 -17.12
CA ARG A 479 -20.43 -3.18 -16.02
C ARG A 479 -19.28 -2.87 -15.06
N SER A 480 -18.42 -3.85 -14.76
CA SER A 480 -17.20 -3.66 -13.95
C SER A 480 -16.28 -2.60 -14.57
N VAL A 481 -15.96 -2.72 -15.86
CA VAL A 481 -15.12 -1.76 -16.59
C VAL A 481 -15.77 -0.38 -16.72
N MET A 482 -17.11 -0.30 -16.78
CA MET A 482 -17.84 0.97 -16.76
C MET A 482 -17.84 1.66 -15.39
N LEU A 483 -17.83 0.91 -14.29
CA LEU A 483 -17.77 1.45 -12.92
C LEU A 483 -16.38 2.01 -12.61
N ASP A 484 -15.33 1.19 -12.75
CA ASP A 484 -13.95 1.66 -12.61
C ASP A 484 -13.00 0.91 -13.54
N ASN A 485 -12.30 1.66 -14.39
CA ASN A 485 -11.26 1.14 -15.27
C ASN A 485 -9.83 1.39 -14.74
N SER A 486 -9.68 2.09 -13.61
CA SER A 486 -8.38 2.46 -13.02
C SER A 486 -7.51 1.25 -12.66
N HIS A 487 -8.15 0.12 -12.33
CA HIS A 487 -7.50 -1.17 -12.15
C HIS A 487 -8.40 -2.33 -12.62
N ALA A 488 -8.78 -2.32 -13.90
CA ALA A 488 -9.73 -3.30 -14.45
C ALA A 488 -9.22 -4.77 -14.47
N GLY A 489 -7.90 -4.98 -14.34
CA GLY A 489 -7.26 -6.27 -14.02
C GLY A 489 -7.74 -7.49 -14.82
N VAL A 490 -7.86 -8.63 -14.13
CA VAL A 490 -8.35 -9.90 -14.70
C VAL A 490 -9.78 -9.81 -15.28
N PRO A 491 -10.74 -9.07 -14.68
CA PRO A 491 -12.04 -8.81 -15.32
C PRO A 491 -11.94 -8.22 -16.73
N ALA A 492 -11.18 -7.13 -16.91
CA ALA A 492 -10.96 -6.53 -18.23
C ALA A 492 -10.37 -7.53 -19.24
N VAL A 493 -9.34 -8.26 -18.84
CA VAL A 493 -8.70 -9.28 -19.69
C VAL A 493 -9.69 -10.39 -20.08
N THR A 494 -10.59 -10.76 -19.18
CA THR A 494 -11.64 -11.76 -19.46
C THR A 494 -12.63 -11.23 -20.49
N LEU A 495 -13.03 -9.95 -20.40
CA LEU A 495 -13.90 -9.31 -21.39
C LEU A 495 -13.25 -9.23 -22.78
N ALA A 496 -11.98 -8.83 -22.87
CA ALA A 496 -11.23 -8.85 -24.12
C ALA A 496 -11.13 -10.27 -24.74
N PHE A 497 -11.04 -11.31 -23.90
CA PHE A 497 -11.03 -12.68 -24.40
C PHE A 497 -12.39 -13.11 -24.97
N LEU A 498 -13.51 -12.64 -24.41
CA LEU A 498 -14.85 -12.87 -24.96
C LEU A 498 -15.05 -12.15 -26.29
N HIS A 499 -14.68 -10.86 -26.38
CA HIS A 499 -14.65 -10.11 -27.64
C HIS A 499 -13.85 -10.85 -28.72
N SER A 500 -12.62 -11.25 -28.39
CA SER A 500 -11.76 -12.02 -29.30
C SER A 500 -12.40 -13.35 -29.75
N GLN A 501 -13.15 -14.04 -28.88
CA GLN A 501 -13.86 -15.28 -29.24
C GLN A 501 -15.02 -15.07 -30.22
N ARG A 502 -15.67 -13.89 -30.22
CA ARG A 502 -16.74 -13.56 -31.18
C ARG A 502 -16.22 -13.10 -32.55
N GLY A 503 -14.97 -12.67 -32.61
CA GLY A 503 -14.36 -12.07 -33.81
C GLY A 503 -13.97 -10.61 -33.61
N ASP A 504 -14.46 -9.97 -32.56
CA ASP A 504 -14.31 -8.55 -32.18
C ASP A 504 -12.87 -8.20 -31.75
N GLN A 505 -11.87 -8.41 -32.62
CA GLN A 505 -10.45 -8.24 -32.26
C GLN A 505 -10.08 -6.78 -31.98
N ALA A 506 -10.71 -5.83 -32.68
CA ALA A 506 -10.44 -4.40 -32.50
C ALA A 506 -10.91 -3.91 -31.12
N GLU A 507 -12.09 -4.35 -30.70
CA GLU A 507 -12.68 -4.09 -29.38
C GLU A 507 -11.85 -4.74 -28.28
N ALA A 508 -11.43 -6.01 -28.49
CA ALA A 508 -10.54 -6.73 -27.58
C ALA A 508 -9.20 -6.01 -27.40
N LEU A 509 -8.55 -5.59 -28.50
CA LEU A 509 -7.27 -4.89 -28.47
C LEU A 509 -7.41 -3.50 -27.83
N ALA A 510 -8.43 -2.74 -28.19
CA ALA A 510 -8.70 -1.42 -27.63
C ALA A 510 -8.99 -1.45 -26.12
N LEU A 511 -9.49 -2.57 -25.59
CA LEU A 511 -9.63 -2.78 -24.15
C LEU A 511 -8.26 -3.06 -23.50
N LEU A 512 -7.46 -3.96 -24.09
CA LEU A 512 -6.13 -4.31 -23.61
C LEU A 512 -5.15 -3.12 -23.65
N ASP A 513 -5.18 -2.29 -24.69
CA ASP A 513 -4.31 -1.10 -24.83
C ASP A 513 -4.55 -0.03 -23.74
N ARG A 514 -5.76 0.01 -23.17
CA ARG A 514 -6.10 0.92 -22.07
C ARG A 514 -5.68 0.40 -20.69
N MET A 515 -5.16 -0.82 -20.58
CA MET A 515 -4.78 -1.38 -19.29
C MET A 515 -3.47 -0.76 -18.76
N PRO A 516 -3.48 -0.15 -17.55
CA PRO A 516 -2.28 0.45 -16.98
C PRO A 516 -1.25 -0.59 -16.55
N SER A 517 0.00 -0.16 -16.43
CA SER A 517 1.03 -0.93 -15.72
C SER A 517 0.77 -0.91 -14.21
N PRO A 518 0.93 -2.03 -13.47
CA PRO A 518 1.48 -3.31 -13.93
C PRO A 518 0.45 -4.34 -14.42
N SER A 519 -0.85 -4.02 -14.53
CA SER A 519 -1.85 -4.98 -15.01
C SER A 519 -1.62 -5.46 -16.45
N ASN A 520 -1.01 -4.63 -17.29
CA ASN A 520 -0.52 -5.01 -18.62
C ASN A 520 0.75 -5.91 -18.61
N LEU A 521 1.17 -6.40 -17.45
CA LEU A 521 2.21 -7.42 -17.27
C LEU A 521 1.65 -8.72 -16.67
N GLU A 522 0.34 -8.79 -16.39
CA GLU A 522 -0.27 -9.98 -15.78
C GLU A 522 -0.27 -11.20 -16.73
N PRO A 523 -0.13 -12.43 -16.21
CA PRO A 523 -0.11 -13.65 -17.04
C PRO A 523 -1.34 -13.81 -17.94
N GLN A 524 -2.52 -13.44 -17.43
CA GLN A 524 -3.77 -13.43 -18.17
C GLN A 524 -3.70 -12.43 -19.34
N TYR A 525 -3.17 -11.23 -19.10
CA TYR A 525 -3.04 -10.19 -20.12
C TYR A 525 -2.10 -10.62 -21.24
N LEU A 526 -0.91 -11.14 -20.90
CA LEU A 526 0.07 -11.63 -21.87
C LEU A 526 -0.52 -12.75 -22.75
N MET A 527 -1.27 -13.67 -22.13
CA MET A 527 -1.98 -14.73 -22.83
C MET A 527 -3.04 -14.17 -23.79
N VAL A 528 -4.01 -13.38 -23.30
CA VAL A 528 -5.13 -12.91 -24.14
C VAL A 528 -4.64 -11.99 -25.26
N ARG A 529 -3.69 -11.09 -24.96
CA ARG A 529 -3.09 -10.22 -25.98
C ARG A 529 -2.34 -11.02 -27.05
N SER A 530 -1.69 -12.13 -26.70
CA SER A 530 -1.10 -13.02 -27.72
C SER A 530 -2.16 -13.62 -28.65
N VAL A 531 -3.29 -14.10 -28.11
CA VAL A 531 -4.39 -14.64 -28.93
C VAL A 531 -4.99 -13.58 -29.84
N VAL A 532 -5.24 -12.37 -29.33
CA VAL A 532 -5.78 -11.24 -30.11
C VAL A 532 -4.84 -10.85 -31.25
N LEU A 533 -3.57 -10.58 -30.96
CA LEU A 533 -2.57 -10.19 -31.97
C LEU A 533 -2.42 -11.27 -33.05
N ALA A 534 -2.35 -12.54 -32.68
CA ALA A 534 -2.23 -13.63 -33.64
C ALA A 534 -3.48 -13.76 -34.54
N ARG A 535 -4.69 -13.55 -33.99
CA ARG A 535 -5.94 -13.49 -34.77
C ARG A 535 -6.02 -12.27 -35.71
N MET A 536 -5.27 -11.21 -35.42
CA MET A 536 -5.09 -10.06 -36.31
C MET A 536 -3.94 -10.25 -37.33
N GLY A 537 -3.25 -11.40 -37.32
CA GLY A 537 -2.13 -11.72 -38.21
C GLY A 537 -0.74 -11.41 -37.64
N GLU A 538 -0.63 -10.78 -36.46
CA GLU A 538 0.62 -10.40 -35.81
C GLU A 538 1.25 -11.56 -34.99
N VAL A 539 1.37 -12.72 -35.63
CA VAL A 539 1.75 -14.00 -35.00
C VAL A 539 3.13 -13.94 -34.32
N ASP A 540 4.12 -13.23 -34.89
CA ASP A 540 5.45 -13.14 -34.29
C ASP A 540 5.50 -12.29 -33.01
N GLN A 541 4.70 -11.21 -32.97
CA GLN A 541 4.52 -10.43 -31.73
C GLN A 541 3.81 -11.26 -30.67
N ALA A 542 2.77 -11.99 -31.06
CA ALA A 542 2.05 -12.89 -30.17
C ALA A 542 2.95 -13.99 -29.57
N ARG A 543 3.81 -14.61 -30.40
CA ARG A 543 4.85 -15.56 -29.93
C ARG A 543 5.92 -14.89 -29.06
N GLY A 544 6.17 -13.60 -29.24
CA GLY A 544 6.96 -12.77 -28.33
C GLY A 544 6.32 -12.67 -26.94
N LEU A 545 5.02 -12.39 -26.86
CA LEU A 545 4.28 -12.34 -25.59
C LEU A 545 4.18 -13.71 -24.92
N TRP A 546 3.96 -14.79 -25.69
CA TRP A 546 3.94 -16.15 -25.15
C TRP A 546 5.29 -16.54 -24.55
N ARG A 547 6.42 -16.21 -25.19
CA ARG A 547 7.76 -16.45 -24.61
C ARG A 547 7.95 -15.71 -23.28
N ARG A 548 7.58 -14.43 -23.19
CA ARG A 548 7.62 -13.68 -21.91
C ARG A 548 6.76 -14.33 -20.82
N LEU A 549 5.64 -14.95 -21.18
CA LEU A 549 4.79 -15.69 -20.24
C LEU A 549 5.44 -17.01 -19.80
N LEU A 550 6.14 -17.72 -20.69
CA LEU A 550 6.94 -18.89 -20.32
C LEU A 550 8.08 -18.51 -19.35
N ASP A 551 8.81 -17.43 -19.63
CA ASP A 551 9.86 -16.90 -18.77
C ASP A 551 9.30 -16.54 -17.37
N TYR A 552 8.16 -15.83 -17.32
CA TYR A 552 7.48 -15.46 -16.08
C TYR A 552 7.02 -16.69 -15.26
N THR A 553 6.58 -17.77 -15.93
CA THR A 553 6.09 -19.01 -15.30
C THR A 553 7.18 -20.05 -15.05
N GLY A 554 8.44 -19.76 -15.40
CA GLY A 554 9.57 -20.68 -15.30
C GLY A 554 9.38 -21.95 -16.13
N GLN A 555 8.67 -21.87 -17.26
CA GLN A 555 8.32 -23.02 -18.09
C GLN A 555 9.23 -23.13 -19.32
N PRO A 556 9.60 -24.35 -19.77
CA PRO A 556 10.43 -24.52 -20.95
C PRO A 556 9.69 -24.11 -22.24
N ALA A 557 10.44 -23.80 -23.29
CA ALA A 557 9.92 -23.34 -24.59
C ALA A 557 8.87 -24.27 -25.23
N ASN A 558 8.90 -25.57 -24.91
CA ASN A 558 8.00 -26.61 -25.40
C ASN A 558 6.89 -27.01 -24.39
N ALA A 559 6.70 -26.25 -23.30
CA ALA A 559 5.67 -26.55 -22.30
C ALA A 559 4.26 -26.55 -22.92
N PRO A 560 3.43 -27.59 -22.67
CA PRO A 560 2.03 -27.57 -23.08
C PRO A 560 1.29 -26.36 -22.49
N PRO A 561 0.42 -25.68 -23.24
CA PRO A 561 -0.29 -24.50 -22.73
C PRO A 561 -1.10 -24.84 -21.47
N GLU A 562 -1.68 -26.05 -21.38
CA GLU A 562 -2.38 -26.50 -20.18
C GLU A 562 -1.51 -26.47 -18.91
N THR A 563 -0.21 -26.75 -19.03
CA THR A 563 0.74 -26.72 -17.89
C THR A 563 1.02 -25.28 -17.46
N VAL A 564 1.24 -24.39 -18.43
CA VAL A 564 1.48 -22.95 -18.20
C VAL A 564 0.25 -22.29 -17.57
N LEU A 565 -0.93 -22.47 -18.17
CA LEU A 565 -2.17 -21.84 -17.74
C LEU A 565 -2.63 -22.30 -16.35
N ARG A 566 -2.34 -23.55 -15.94
CA ARG A 566 -2.68 -24.06 -14.59
C ARG A 566 -2.05 -23.25 -13.45
N GLN A 567 -0.96 -22.51 -13.68
CA GLN A 567 -0.34 -21.69 -12.64
C GLN A 567 -1.16 -20.44 -12.27
N PHE A 568 -2.02 -19.94 -13.17
CA PHE A 568 -2.71 -18.66 -12.99
C PHE A 568 -4.18 -18.63 -13.45
N MET A 569 -4.69 -19.75 -13.97
CA MET A 569 -6.13 -20.01 -14.17
C MET A 569 -6.63 -21.03 -13.14
N ILE A 570 -7.95 -21.09 -12.92
CA ILE A 570 -8.55 -21.89 -11.84
C ILE A 570 -9.37 -23.05 -12.40
N THR A 571 -10.39 -22.76 -13.19
CA THR A 571 -11.31 -23.80 -13.67
C THR A 571 -10.74 -24.56 -14.87
N PRO A 572 -10.78 -25.91 -14.87
CA PRO A 572 -10.31 -26.72 -15.99
C PRO A 572 -10.96 -26.37 -17.34
N ALA A 573 -12.24 -25.98 -17.33
CA ALA A 573 -12.96 -25.56 -18.53
C ALA A 573 -12.35 -24.29 -19.17
N VAL A 574 -11.97 -23.29 -18.37
CA VAL A 574 -11.31 -22.07 -18.89
C VAL A 574 -9.91 -22.39 -19.42
N ILE A 575 -9.15 -23.25 -18.73
CA ILE A 575 -7.83 -23.71 -19.20
C ILE A 575 -7.95 -24.42 -20.55
N ALA A 576 -8.96 -25.29 -20.73
CA ALA A 576 -9.21 -25.97 -21.99
C ALA A 576 -9.56 -24.98 -23.13
N ARG A 577 -10.51 -24.06 -22.91
CA ARG A 577 -10.89 -23.03 -23.90
C ARG A 577 -9.70 -22.14 -24.30
N ALA A 578 -8.89 -21.69 -23.34
CA ALA A 578 -7.71 -20.88 -23.61
C ALA A 578 -6.60 -21.66 -24.33
N SER A 579 -6.40 -22.94 -23.98
CA SER A 579 -5.43 -23.82 -24.66
C SER A 579 -5.83 -24.16 -26.10
N ILE A 580 -7.12 -24.17 -26.40
CA ILE A 580 -7.65 -24.29 -27.78
C ILE A 580 -7.36 -22.98 -28.54
N ALA A 581 -7.77 -21.83 -28.00
CA ALA A 581 -7.58 -20.53 -28.64
C ALA A 581 -6.11 -20.20 -28.97
N LEU A 582 -5.16 -20.58 -28.09
CA LEU A 582 -3.71 -20.44 -28.33
C LEU A 582 -3.19 -21.32 -29.48
N ARG A 583 -3.78 -22.50 -29.70
CA ARG A 583 -3.40 -23.41 -30.80
C ARG A 583 -4.01 -22.97 -32.12
N GLU A 584 -5.30 -22.64 -32.12
CA GLU A 584 -6.03 -22.20 -33.31
C GLU A 584 -5.50 -20.89 -33.89
N SER A 585 -5.00 -20.00 -33.02
CA SER A 585 -4.34 -18.76 -33.45
C SER A 585 -2.87 -18.94 -33.87
N GLY A 586 -2.28 -20.13 -33.73
CA GLY A 586 -0.89 -20.39 -34.12
C GLY A 586 0.17 -19.78 -33.19
N VAL A 587 -0.24 -19.29 -32.00
CA VAL A 587 0.66 -18.80 -30.94
C VAL A 587 1.51 -19.94 -30.40
N VAL A 588 0.89 -21.11 -30.18
CA VAL A 588 1.58 -22.34 -29.77
C VAL A 588 1.39 -23.43 -30.81
N GLY A 589 2.34 -24.38 -30.87
CA GLY A 589 2.29 -25.48 -31.81
C GLY A 589 1.09 -26.42 -31.59
N PRO A 590 0.73 -27.24 -32.60
CA PRO A 590 -0.32 -28.25 -32.46
C PRO A 590 0.03 -29.22 -31.32
N ARG A 591 -1.00 -29.84 -30.74
CA ARG A 591 -0.82 -30.84 -29.68
C ARG A 591 0.06 -31.98 -30.23
N PRO A 592 1.14 -32.40 -29.52
CA PRO A 592 1.94 -33.53 -29.96
C PRO A 592 1.04 -34.74 -30.18
N ALA A 593 1.23 -35.45 -31.29
CA ALA A 593 0.54 -36.71 -31.50
C ALA A 593 0.86 -37.63 -30.33
N ILE A 594 -0.17 -38.17 -29.67
CA ILE A 594 0.02 -39.20 -28.65
C ILE A 594 0.65 -40.37 -29.40
N ALA A 595 1.92 -40.65 -29.13
CA ALA A 595 2.57 -41.85 -29.63
C ALA A 595 1.71 -43.03 -29.16
N LYS A 596 1.11 -43.75 -30.12
CA LYS A 596 0.47 -45.03 -29.80
C LYS A 596 1.57 -45.90 -29.20
N THR A 597 1.45 -46.20 -27.92
CA THR A 597 2.14 -47.34 -27.32
C THR A 597 1.64 -48.56 -28.06
N THR A 598 2.45 -49.05 -28.99
CA THR A 598 2.31 -50.38 -29.58
C THR A 598 2.71 -51.38 -28.51
N ASP A 599 1.72 -52.16 -28.10
CA ASP A 599 1.72 -53.36 -27.26
C ASP A 599 2.32 -53.25 -25.84
#